data_AF-A0A9Q3H705-F1
#
_entry.id   AF-A0A9Q3H705-F1
#
_cell.length_a   1.000
_cell.length_b   1.000
_cell.length_c   1.000
_cell.angle_alpha   90.00
_cell.angle_beta   90.00
_cell.angle_gamma   90.00
#
_symmetry.space_group_name_H-M   'P 1'
#
loop_
_entity.id
_entity.type
_entity.pdbx_description
1 polymer ?
#
loop_
_entity_poly.entity_id
_entity_poly.type
_entity_poly.pdbx_seq_one_letter_code
_entity_poly.pdbx_strand_id
1 'polypeptide(L)'
;MDIQQNKEVDKLAKEAASSTTISHYTLHHISTSKLKQTMNHNSRTPPILLNKELTRVKFRTAPKLIIQALDQLEKGLESTIHQLRSDHSPLNTYLYQIKQVHSPRCKHCNAPETTSHYLLYCRNFQKQQKAFKQKIRKHKIRLNPNRSTSILDCPHAFNILVE
;
A
#
# COMPACT_ATOMS: atom_id res chain seq x y z
N MET A 1 -7.61 39.94 -3.79
CA MET A 1 -8.25 38.65 -4.08
C MET A 1 -9.68 38.95 -4.47
N ASP A 2 -9.99 38.85 -5.76
CA ASP A 2 -11.17 39.46 -6.35
C ASP A 2 -12.43 38.66 -6.01
N ILE A 3 -13.23 39.19 -5.08
CA ILE A 3 -14.43 38.53 -4.53
C ILE A 3 -15.44 38.23 -5.63
N GLN A 4 -15.44 39.03 -6.71
CA GLN A 4 -16.33 38.87 -7.85
C GLN A 4 -16.01 37.59 -8.62
N GLN A 5 -14.73 37.29 -8.83
CA GLN A 5 -14.28 36.07 -9.51
C GLN A 5 -14.65 34.82 -8.71
N ASN A 6 -14.52 34.85 -7.38
CA ASN A 6 -14.93 33.72 -6.54
C ASN A 6 -16.44 33.47 -6.58
N LYS A 7 -17.25 34.53 -6.68
CA LYS A 7 -18.70 34.40 -6.83
C LYS A 7 -19.10 33.83 -8.19
N GLU A 8 -18.39 34.20 -9.25
CA GLU A 8 -18.62 33.61 -10.57
C GLU A 8 -18.22 32.13 -10.62
N VAL A 9 -17.08 31.77 -10.04
CA VAL A 9 -16.65 30.37 -9.92
C VAL A 9 -17.65 29.55 -9.11
N ASP A 10 -18.17 30.07 -8.01
CA ASP A 10 -19.17 29.40 -7.18
C ASP A 10 -20.52 29.25 -7.90
N LYS A 11 -20.91 30.26 -8.69
CA LYS A 11 -22.10 30.21 -9.54
C LYS A 11 -21.97 29.14 -10.63
N LEU A 12 -20.84 29.11 -11.33
CA LEU A 12 -20.54 28.08 -12.34
C LEU A 12 -20.51 26.66 -11.74
N ALA A 13 -19.96 26.50 -10.53
CA ALA A 13 -19.98 25.22 -9.83
C ALA A 13 -21.40 24.76 -9.48
N LYS A 14 -22.26 25.68 -9.02
CA LYS A 14 -23.68 25.39 -8.71
C LYS A 14 -24.49 25.05 -9.96
N GLU A 15 -24.26 25.75 -11.07
CA GLU A 15 -24.91 25.46 -12.35
C GLU A 15 -24.49 24.08 -12.90
N ALA A 16 -23.21 23.71 -12.77
CA ALA A 16 -22.71 22.38 -13.13
C ALA A 16 -23.26 21.25 -12.24
N ALA A 17 -23.42 21.51 -10.94
CA ALA A 17 -24.04 20.56 -10.00
C ALA A 17 -25.54 20.35 -10.30
N SER A 18 -26.22 21.43 -10.73
CA SER A 18 -27.66 21.39 -11.06
C SER A 18 -27.97 20.70 -12.40
N SER A 19 -27.01 20.72 -13.33
CA SER A 19 -27.10 20.07 -14.65
C SER A 19 -26.52 18.65 -14.66
N THR A 20 -25.90 18.21 -13.56
CA THR A 20 -25.64 16.80 -13.34
C THR A 20 -26.96 16.16 -12.97
N THR A 21 -27.67 15.63 -13.97
CA THR A 21 -28.55 14.49 -13.72
C THR A 21 -27.66 13.49 -12.99
N ILE A 22 -27.81 13.39 -11.67
CA ILE A 22 -27.25 12.28 -10.91
C ILE A 22 -27.86 11.09 -11.63
N SER A 23 -27.07 10.44 -12.48
CA SER A 23 -27.42 9.17 -13.05
C SER A 23 -27.56 8.30 -11.83
N HIS A 24 -28.79 8.22 -11.31
CA HIS A 24 -29.17 7.33 -10.25
C HIS A 24 -28.60 6.02 -10.72
N TYR A 25 -27.57 5.53 -10.03
CA TYR A 25 -26.98 4.26 -10.39
C TYR A 25 -28.10 3.26 -10.17
N THR A 26 -28.91 3.04 -11.20
CA THR A 26 -29.63 1.80 -11.35
C THR A 26 -28.50 0.80 -11.29
N LEU A 27 -28.43 0.09 -10.17
CA LEU A 27 -27.73 -1.18 -10.06
C LEU A 27 -28.40 -2.07 -11.10
N HIS A 28 -28.07 -1.86 -12.36
CA HIS A 28 -28.30 -2.81 -13.41
C HIS A 28 -27.51 -4.03 -12.96
N HIS A 29 -28.22 -5.14 -12.83
CA HIS A 29 -27.67 -6.47 -12.67
C HIS A 29 -26.84 -6.77 -13.93
N ILE A 30 -25.65 -6.18 -14.01
CA ILE A 30 -24.70 -6.46 -15.07
C ILE A 30 -24.18 -7.86 -14.77
N SER A 31 -24.37 -8.79 -15.71
CA SER A 31 -23.80 -10.12 -15.56
C SER A 31 -22.29 -10.01 -15.37
N THR A 32 -21.73 -10.90 -14.55
CA THR A 32 -20.27 -10.95 -14.33
C THR A 32 -19.50 -11.10 -15.65
N SER A 33 -20.11 -11.72 -16.67
CA SER A 33 -19.57 -11.80 -18.03
C SER A 33 -19.49 -10.44 -18.73
N LYS A 34 -20.53 -9.60 -18.64
CA LYS A 34 -20.56 -8.26 -19.23
C LYS A 34 -19.59 -7.31 -18.50
N LEU A 35 -19.47 -7.44 -17.18
CA LEU A 35 -18.47 -6.71 -16.38
C LEU A 35 -17.05 -7.11 -16.80
N LYS A 36 -16.78 -8.42 -16.97
CA LYS A 36 -15.47 -8.91 -17.40
C LYS A 36 -15.12 -8.47 -18.82
N GLN A 37 -16.11 -8.45 -19.72
CA GLN A 37 -15.93 -8.01 -21.11
C GLN A 37 -15.64 -6.50 -21.20
N THR A 38 -16.37 -5.69 -20.44
CA THR A 38 -16.16 -4.23 -20.38
C THR A 38 -14.82 -3.88 -19.74
N MET A 39 -14.44 -4.55 -18.65
CA MET A 39 -13.10 -4.38 -18.05
C MET A 39 -11.99 -4.75 -19.03
N ASN A 40 -12.10 -5.88 -19.73
CA ASN A 40 -11.11 -6.32 -20.73
C ASN A 40 -11.04 -5.38 -21.95
N HIS A 41 -12.15 -4.73 -22.30
CA HIS A 41 -12.18 -3.72 -23.37
C HIS A 41 -11.51 -2.42 -22.91
N ASN A 42 -11.82 -1.97 -21.69
CA ASN A 42 -11.29 -0.73 -21.12
C ASN A 42 -9.81 -0.84 -20.72
N SER A 43 -9.34 -2.02 -20.35
CA SER A 43 -7.91 -2.30 -20.07
C SER A 43 -7.02 -2.26 -21.31
N ARG A 44 -7.58 -2.08 -22.52
CA ARG A 44 -6.83 -1.82 -23.76
C ARG A 44 -6.53 -0.33 -23.98
N THR A 45 -7.00 0.56 -23.10
CA THR A 45 -6.55 1.95 -23.11
C THR A 45 -5.04 2.00 -22.82
N PRO A 46 -4.23 2.68 -23.64
CA PRO A 46 -2.80 2.76 -23.42
C PRO A 46 -2.53 3.41 -22.06
N PRO A 47 -1.45 2.99 -21.36
CA PRO A 47 -1.20 3.33 -19.95
C PRO A 47 -0.73 4.79 -19.79
N ILE A 48 -1.59 5.76 -20.11
CA ILE A 48 -1.28 7.19 -19.97
C ILE A 48 -1.34 7.63 -18.48
N LEU A 49 -1.89 6.79 -17.59
CA LEU A 49 -1.86 6.99 -16.13
C LEU A 49 -0.87 6.05 -15.39
N LEU A 50 0.10 5.44 -16.06
CA LEU A 50 1.04 4.54 -15.37
C LEU A 50 2.25 5.23 -14.73
N ASN A 51 2.50 6.52 -14.98
CA ASN A 51 3.78 7.12 -14.66
C ASN A 51 3.69 8.29 -13.68
N LYS A 52 3.57 7.97 -12.38
CA LYS A 52 4.31 8.58 -11.24
C LYS A 52 3.73 8.13 -9.90
N GLU A 53 2.42 8.16 -9.74
CA GLU A 53 1.71 7.82 -8.48
C GLU A 53 1.72 6.31 -8.17
N LEU A 54 1.62 5.44 -9.18
CA LEU A 54 1.60 3.98 -9.01
C LEU A 54 2.98 3.35 -8.71
N THR A 55 4.06 4.14 -8.69
CA THR A 55 5.43 3.63 -8.51
C THR A 55 5.92 3.57 -7.07
N ARG A 56 5.02 3.63 -6.07
CA ARG A 56 5.43 3.50 -4.66
C ARG A 56 6.03 2.13 -4.37
N VAL A 57 5.48 1.05 -4.96
CA VAL A 57 5.99 -0.31 -4.79
C VAL A 57 6.84 -0.70 -6.00
N LYS A 58 8.15 -0.50 -5.89
CA LYS A 58 9.12 -1.01 -6.87
C LYS A 58 9.37 -2.49 -6.59
N PHE A 59 8.89 -3.36 -7.47
CA PHE A 59 9.15 -4.79 -7.39
C PHE A 59 10.59 -5.09 -7.80
N ARG A 60 11.40 -5.57 -6.84
CA ARG A 60 12.77 -6.06 -7.11
C ARG A 60 12.79 -7.50 -7.61
N THR A 61 11.82 -8.29 -7.15
CA THR A 61 11.58 -9.67 -7.55
C THR A 61 10.35 -9.72 -8.45
N ALA A 62 10.28 -10.70 -9.36
CA ALA A 62 9.12 -10.90 -10.22
C ALA A 62 7.83 -10.93 -9.37
N PRO A 63 6.84 -10.04 -9.64
CA PRO A 63 5.65 -9.90 -8.81
C PRO A 63 4.91 -11.22 -8.59
N LYS A 64 4.84 -12.06 -9.63
CA LYS A 64 4.19 -13.38 -9.58
C LYS A 64 4.73 -14.27 -8.45
N LEU A 65 6.05 -14.32 -8.26
CA LEU A 65 6.67 -15.16 -7.22
C LEU A 65 6.35 -14.66 -5.81
N ILE A 66 6.27 -13.33 -5.66
CA ILE A 66 5.93 -12.72 -4.39
C ILE A 66 4.47 -13.00 -4.05
N ILE A 67 3.55 -12.78 -5.01
CA ILE A 67 2.12 -13.05 -4.83
C ILE A 67 1.89 -14.52 -4.48
N GLN A 68 2.50 -15.45 -5.23
CA GLN A 68 2.37 -16.89 -4.97
C GLN A 68 2.85 -17.29 -3.57
N ALA A 69 3.91 -16.68 -3.05
CA ALA A 69 4.38 -16.96 -1.70
C ALA A 69 3.50 -16.31 -0.62
N LEU A 70 2.95 -15.13 -0.89
CA LEU A 70 2.01 -14.46 -0.01
C LEU A 70 0.67 -15.19 0.08
N ASP A 71 0.22 -15.79 -1.02
CA ASP A 71 -1.00 -16.63 -1.07
C ASP A 71 -0.93 -17.87 -0.16
N GLN A 72 0.28 -18.32 0.20
CA GLN A 72 0.48 -19.43 1.14
C GLN A 72 0.38 -19.01 2.61
N LEU A 73 0.31 -17.71 2.90
CA LEU A 73 0.21 -17.21 4.26
C LEU A 73 -1.26 -17.11 4.71
N GLU A 74 -1.46 -17.05 6.02
CA GLU A 74 -2.74 -16.63 6.57
C GLU A 74 -3.09 -15.22 6.06
N LYS A 75 -4.37 -14.99 5.74
CA LYS A 75 -4.86 -13.74 5.14
C LYS A 75 -4.50 -12.48 5.94
N GLY A 76 -4.45 -12.56 7.27
CA GLY A 76 -4.02 -11.44 8.12
C GLY A 76 -2.54 -11.05 7.91
N LEU A 77 -1.66 -12.04 7.84
CA LEU A 77 -0.22 -11.84 7.60
C LEU A 77 0.03 -11.34 6.19
N GLU A 78 -0.63 -11.93 5.20
CA GLU A 78 -0.58 -11.49 3.80
C GLU A 78 -0.92 -10.00 3.69
N SER A 79 -2.08 -9.59 4.24
CA SER A 79 -2.54 -8.20 4.19
C SER A 79 -1.55 -7.25 4.86
N THR A 80 -1.02 -7.65 6.02
CA THR A 80 0.00 -6.88 6.75
C THR A 80 1.26 -6.67 5.92
N ILE A 81 1.75 -7.71 5.23
CA ILE A 81 2.94 -7.60 4.38
C ILE A 81 2.66 -6.68 3.18
N HIS A 82 1.50 -6.78 2.54
CA HIS A 82 1.12 -5.87 1.46
C HIS A 82 1.07 -4.41 1.90
N GLN A 83 0.50 -4.15 3.08
CA GLN A 83 0.46 -2.81 3.65
C GLN A 83 1.86 -2.28 3.98
N LEU A 84 2.73 -3.10 4.56
CA LEU A 84 4.13 -2.73 4.83
C LEU A 84 4.90 -2.44 3.53
N ARG A 85 4.69 -3.23 2.48
CA ARG A 85 5.34 -3.04 1.18
C ARG A 85 4.93 -1.75 0.48
N SER A 86 3.69 -1.32 0.69
CA SER A 86 3.13 -0.10 0.12
C SER A 86 3.27 1.14 1.01
N ASP A 87 3.92 1.00 2.18
CA ASP A 87 4.01 2.02 3.22
C ASP A 87 2.62 2.55 3.68
N HIS A 88 1.59 1.69 3.61
CA HIS A 88 0.22 1.95 4.07
C HIS A 88 -0.16 1.17 5.34
N SER A 89 0.83 0.54 5.98
CA SER A 89 0.64 -0.10 7.28
C SER A 89 0.27 0.96 8.32
N PRO A 90 -0.53 0.62 9.36
CA PRO A 90 -0.93 1.55 10.44
C PRO A 90 0.24 1.93 11.39
N LEU A 91 1.37 2.32 10.82
CA LEU A 91 2.51 2.92 11.49
C LEU A 91 2.28 4.43 11.63
N ASN A 92 2.84 5.06 12.67
CA ASN A 92 2.54 6.46 12.97
C ASN A 92 2.85 7.42 11.80
N THR A 93 3.84 7.12 10.95
CA THR A 93 4.11 7.96 9.76
C THR A 93 2.91 7.99 8.80
N TYR A 94 2.34 6.84 8.50
CA TYR A 94 1.18 6.76 7.61
C TYR A 94 -0.07 7.33 8.29
N LEU A 95 -0.32 6.96 9.56
CA LEU A 95 -1.44 7.48 10.33
C LEU A 95 -1.41 9.02 10.44
N TYR A 96 -0.22 9.62 10.54
CA TYR A 96 -0.05 11.07 10.56
C TYR A 96 -0.40 11.70 9.20
N GLN A 97 0.00 11.07 8.10
CA GLN A 97 -0.35 11.54 6.74
C GLN A 97 -1.86 11.59 6.52
N ILE A 98 -2.59 10.59 7.04
CA ILE A 98 -4.06 10.54 6.97
C ILE A 98 -4.75 11.24 8.16
N LYS A 99 -3.99 12.02 8.95
CA LYS A 99 -4.48 12.84 10.08
C LYS A 99 -5.20 12.05 11.19
N GLN A 100 -4.87 10.77 11.36
CA GLN A 100 -5.43 9.92 12.43
C GLN A 100 -4.63 10.01 13.74
N VAL A 101 -3.38 10.48 13.69
CA VAL A 101 -2.55 10.73 14.88
C VAL A 101 -1.89 12.10 14.80
N HIS A 102 -1.57 12.69 15.95
CA HIS A 102 -0.96 14.01 16.04
C HIS A 102 0.56 14.03 15.78
N SER A 103 1.23 12.87 15.77
CA SER A 103 2.68 12.78 15.59
C SER A 103 3.07 11.53 14.80
N PRO A 104 4.02 11.64 13.84
CA PRO A 104 4.53 10.49 13.09
C PRO A 104 5.58 9.67 13.87
N ARG A 105 5.88 10.05 15.12
CA ARG A 105 7.03 9.54 15.87
C ARG A 105 6.67 8.28 16.65
N CYS A 106 7.56 7.29 16.61
CA CYS A 106 7.49 6.10 17.45
C CYS A 106 7.63 6.48 18.93
N LYS A 107 6.72 5.97 19.78
CA LYS A 107 6.69 6.24 21.23
C LYS A 107 7.97 5.82 21.96
N HIS A 108 8.62 4.74 21.52
CA HIS A 108 9.82 4.22 22.16
C HIS A 108 11.11 4.84 21.62
N CYS A 109 11.14 5.14 20.33
CA CYS A 109 12.36 5.58 19.66
C CYS A 109 12.46 7.08 19.49
N ASN A 110 11.33 7.77 19.53
CA ASN A 110 11.19 9.18 19.18
C ASN A 110 11.73 9.50 17.78
N ALA A 111 11.58 8.57 16.82
CA ALA A 111 11.95 8.74 15.41
C ALA A 111 10.72 8.48 14.53
N PRO A 112 10.66 9.00 13.29
CA PRO A 112 9.55 8.70 12.38
C PRO A 112 9.33 7.19 12.24
N GLU A 113 8.11 6.73 12.55
CA GLU A 113 7.78 5.30 12.52
C GLU A 113 7.41 4.89 11.10
N THR A 114 8.44 4.58 10.31
CA THR A 114 8.33 4.05 8.94
C THR A 114 8.47 2.54 8.93
N THR A 115 8.15 1.88 7.81
CA THR A 115 8.37 0.43 7.63
C THR A 115 9.82 0.03 7.91
N SER A 116 10.78 0.83 7.45
CA SER A 116 12.21 0.62 7.72
C SER A 116 12.54 0.77 9.20
N HIS A 117 11.98 1.77 9.88
CA HIS A 117 12.15 1.93 11.32
C HIS A 117 11.60 0.71 12.07
N TYR A 118 10.34 0.36 11.81
CA TYR A 118 9.62 -0.73 12.45
C TYR A 118 10.36 -2.07 12.32
N LEU A 119 10.73 -2.45 11.09
CA LEU A 119 11.34 -3.75 10.81
C LEU A 119 12.81 -3.87 11.18
N LEU A 120 13.59 -2.77 11.19
CA LEU A 120 15.05 -2.86 11.28
C LEU A 120 15.66 -2.18 12.51
N TYR A 121 15.03 -1.12 13.02
CA TYR A 121 15.68 -0.18 13.94
C TYR A 121 14.88 0.08 15.23
N CYS A 122 13.60 -0.28 15.26
CA CYS A 122 12.75 0.02 16.40
C CYS A 122 13.22 -0.72 17.65
N ARG A 123 13.53 0.05 18.70
CA ARG A 123 14.00 -0.46 20.00
C ARG A 123 13.00 -1.40 20.67
N ASN A 124 11.71 -1.17 20.46
CA ASN A 124 10.65 -2.00 21.00
C ASN A 124 10.68 -3.45 20.48
N PHE A 125 11.14 -3.64 19.23
CA PHE A 125 11.09 -4.93 18.54
C PHE A 125 12.46 -5.61 18.37
N GLN A 126 13.47 -5.20 19.15
CA GLN A 126 14.83 -5.72 19.02
C GLN A 126 14.93 -7.25 19.19
N LYS A 127 14.14 -7.82 20.10
CA LYS A 127 14.14 -9.28 20.33
C LYS A 127 13.66 -10.03 19.09
N GLN A 128 12.55 -9.57 18.50
CA GLN A 128 11.95 -10.12 17.29
C GLN A 128 12.90 -9.96 16.09
N GLN A 129 13.51 -8.80 15.94
CA GLN A 129 14.49 -8.53 14.88
C GLN A 129 15.71 -9.46 14.97
N LYS A 130 16.25 -9.67 16.19
CA LYS A 130 17.37 -10.59 16.41
C LYS A 130 16.98 -12.04 16.09
N ALA A 131 15.82 -12.49 16.56
CA ALA A 131 15.31 -13.83 16.27
C ALA A 131 15.13 -14.03 14.76
N PHE A 132 14.55 -13.06 14.06
CA PHE A 132 14.38 -13.10 12.61
C PHE A 132 15.74 -13.19 11.86
N LYS A 133 16.72 -12.36 12.24
CA LYS A 133 18.07 -12.41 11.66
C LYS A 133 18.75 -13.77 11.92
N GLN A 134 18.53 -14.38 13.07
CA GLN A 134 19.03 -15.72 13.38
C GLN A 134 18.36 -16.79 12.50
N LYS A 135 17.04 -16.74 12.31
CA LYS A 135 16.34 -17.67 11.42
C LYS A 135 16.83 -17.54 9.97
N ILE A 136 17.00 -16.32 9.45
CA ILE A 136 17.58 -16.10 8.11
C ILE A 136 18.95 -16.80 7.96
N ARG A 137 19.82 -16.64 8.97
CA ARG A 137 21.16 -17.26 8.97
C ARG A 137 21.08 -18.78 9.02
N LYS A 138 20.22 -19.33 9.88
CA LYS A 138 20.02 -20.78 10.04
C LYS A 138 19.55 -21.43 8.74
N HIS A 139 18.59 -20.80 8.06
CA HIS A 139 18.02 -21.30 6.80
C HIS A 139 18.81 -20.85 5.55
N LYS A 140 19.96 -20.17 5.72
CA LYS A 140 20.85 -19.71 4.63
C LYS A 140 20.13 -18.92 3.54
N ILE A 141 19.14 -18.10 3.90
CA ILE A 141 18.41 -17.28 2.92
C ILE A 141 19.31 -16.17 2.38
N ARG A 142 19.36 -16.04 1.06
CA ARG A 142 20.10 -14.99 0.35
C ARG A 142 19.27 -13.69 0.29
N LEU A 143 19.32 -12.91 1.37
CA LEU A 143 18.75 -11.56 1.40
C LEU A 143 19.59 -10.62 2.27
N ASN A 144 19.42 -9.30 2.10
CA ASN A 144 20.05 -8.31 2.97
C ASN A 144 19.14 -7.98 4.17
N PRO A 145 19.46 -8.42 5.40
CA PRO A 145 18.60 -8.24 6.57
C PRO A 145 18.60 -6.80 7.12
N ASN A 146 19.39 -5.90 6.55
CA ASN A 146 19.44 -4.49 6.94
C ASN A 146 18.66 -3.59 5.96
N ARG A 147 17.87 -4.17 5.06
CA ARG A 147 17.03 -3.44 4.11
C ARG A 147 15.62 -3.99 4.14
N SER A 148 14.66 -3.17 4.54
CA SER A 148 13.24 -3.52 4.66
C SER A 148 12.68 -4.06 3.34
N THR A 149 12.97 -3.39 2.22
CA THR A 149 12.55 -3.85 0.89
C THR A 149 13.15 -5.22 0.53
N SER A 150 14.38 -5.52 0.96
CA SER A 150 15.00 -6.84 0.67
C SER A 150 14.32 -7.96 1.45
N ILE A 151 13.79 -7.66 2.64
CA ILE A 151 13.04 -8.62 3.45
C ILE A 151 11.65 -8.83 2.84
N LEU A 152 10.97 -7.74 2.50
CA LEU A 152 9.58 -7.77 2.02
C LEU A 152 9.43 -8.15 0.54
N ASP A 153 10.52 -8.19 -0.24
CA ASP A 153 10.50 -8.66 -1.64
C ASP A 153 11.08 -10.07 -1.82
N CYS A 154 11.43 -10.77 -0.73
CA CYS A 154 12.00 -12.10 -0.78
C CYS A 154 10.93 -13.16 -0.45
N PRO A 155 10.46 -13.95 -1.44
CA PRO A 155 9.45 -14.99 -1.21
C PRO A 155 9.86 -16.00 -0.13
N HIS A 156 11.13 -16.42 -0.14
CA HIS A 156 11.66 -17.39 0.84
C HIS A 156 11.63 -16.87 2.28
N ALA A 157 11.68 -15.54 2.48
CA ALA A 157 11.64 -14.96 3.82
C ALA A 157 10.27 -15.17 4.50
N PHE A 158 9.19 -15.29 3.72
CA PHE A 158 7.84 -15.48 4.24
C PHE A 158 7.63 -16.87 4.83
N ASN A 159 8.25 -17.89 4.25
CA ASN A 159 8.16 -19.27 4.76
C ASN A 159 8.67 -19.39 6.20
N ILE A 160 9.67 -18.58 6.56
CA ILE A 160 10.25 -18.55 7.91
C ILE A 160 9.33 -17.87 8.94
N LEU A 161 8.36 -17.05 8.51
CA LEU A 161 7.44 -16.37 9.41
C LEU A 161 6.36 -17.30 9.97
N VAL A 162 6.14 -18.44 9.31
CA VAL A 162 5.12 -19.44 9.67
C VAL A 162 5.70 -20.56 10.54
N GLU A 163 7.01 -20.80 10.49
CA GLU A 163 7.76 -21.74 11.35
C GLU A 163 8.02 -21.20 12.75
#